data_AF-A0A953ZUF2-F1
#
_entry.id   AF-A0A953ZUF2-F1
#
_cell.length_a   1.000
_cell.length_b   1.000
_cell.length_c   1.000
_cell.angle_alpha   90.00
_cell.angle_beta   90.00
_cell.angle_gamma   90.00
#
_symmetry.space_group_name_H-M   'P 1'
#
loop_
_entity.id
_entity.type
_entity.pdbx_description
1 polymer ?
#
loop_
_entity_poly.entity_id
_entity_poly.type
_entity_poly.pdbx_seq_one_letter_code
_entity_poly.pdbx_strand_id
1 'polypeptide(L)'
;MFATIGFLVSLLLTVVALVLTLVSGKTGHRRAHLARAIITVLLLGTTVVFALLLGEVRQFPAREMGIHKIFSRTGVFLVPPIVLTGALLWRRPTWRTAHRVCVLLFLLAVLGAASTGLWVLWLSTAK
;
A
#
# COMPACT_ATOMS: atom_id res chain seq x y z
N MET A 1 -11.01 18.34 -9.02
CA MET A 1 -9.61 18.30 -9.52
C MET A 1 -8.60 18.07 -8.40
N PHE A 2 -8.67 18.81 -7.29
CA PHE A 2 -7.79 18.65 -6.11
C PHE A 2 -7.67 17.20 -5.61
N ALA A 3 -8.80 16.52 -5.35
CA ALA A 3 -8.79 15.14 -4.84
C ALA A 3 -8.11 14.15 -5.80
N THR A 4 -8.33 14.30 -7.11
CA THR A 4 -7.71 13.45 -8.14
C THR A 4 -6.19 13.64 -8.19
N ILE A 5 -5.73 14.90 -8.21
CA ILE A 5 -4.29 15.21 -8.22
C ILE A 5 -3.65 14.73 -6.92
N GLY A 6 -4.26 15.03 -5.77
CA GLY A 6 -3.80 14.58 -4.46
C GLY A 6 -3.68 13.07 -4.38
N PHE A 7 -4.67 12.33 -4.88
CA PHE A 7 -4.62 10.86 -4.97
C PHE A 7 -3.46 10.37 -5.84
N LEU A 8 -3.31 10.88 -7.06
CA LEU A 8 -2.25 10.42 -7.97
C LEU A 8 -0.86 10.73 -7.45
N VAL A 9 -0.66 11.92 -6.89
CA VAL A 9 0.62 12.33 -6.28
C VAL A 9 0.93 11.48 -5.05
N SER A 10 -0.02 11.31 -4.13
CA SER A 10 0.18 10.49 -2.93
C SER A 10 0.42 9.01 -3.27
N LEU A 11 -0.29 8.47 -4.27
CA LEU A 11 -0.05 7.12 -4.78
C LEU A 11 1.37 6.96 -5.34
N LEU A 12 1.82 7.89 -6.19
CA LEU A 12 3.16 7.87 -6.76
C LEU A 12 4.24 7.94 -5.66
N LEU A 13 4.08 8.86 -4.71
CA LEU A 13 5.00 8.99 -3.57
C LEU A 13 5.02 7.72 -2.72
N THR A 14 3.86 7.09 -2.50
CA THR A 14 3.76 5.81 -1.79
C THR A 14 4.52 4.70 -2.51
N VAL A 15 4.39 4.61 -3.83
CA VAL A 15 5.14 3.62 -4.65
C VAL A 15 6.65 3.86 -4.54
N VAL A 16 7.10 5.11 -4.67
CA VAL A 16 8.53 5.45 -4.53
C VAL A 16 9.03 5.10 -3.12
N ALA A 17 8.31 5.47 -2.07
CA ALA A 17 8.67 5.16 -0.69
C ALA A 17 8.72 3.65 -0.43
N LEU A 18 7.78 2.89 -1.00
CA LEU A 18 7.75 1.43 -0.93
C LEU A 18 8.99 0.82 -1.60
N VAL A 19 9.35 1.26 -2.80
CA VAL A 19 10.58 0.81 -3.50
C VAL A 19 11.82 1.10 -2.65
N LEU A 20 11.95 2.30 -2.10
CA LEU A 20 13.07 2.67 -1.22
C LEU A 20 13.11 1.85 0.08
N THR A 21 11.95 1.48 0.62
CA THR A 21 11.80 0.58 1.76
C THR A 21 12.29 -0.82 1.43
N LEU A 22 11.93 -1.37 0.26
CA LEU A 22 12.39 -2.67 -0.19
C LEU A 22 13.90 -2.70 -0.45
N VAL A 23 14.45 -1.67 -1.10
CA VAL A 23 15.89 -1.56 -1.37
C VAL A 23 16.70 -1.49 -0.06
N SER A 24 16.27 -0.67 0.90
CA SER A 24 16.94 -0.62 2.22
C SER A 24 16.85 -1.93 2.99
N GLY A 25 15.71 -2.65 2.88
CA GLY A 25 15.55 -3.97 3.47
C GLY A 25 16.48 -5.03 2.86
N LYS A 26 16.65 -5.01 1.53
CA LYS A 26 17.55 -5.92 0.80
C LYS A 26 19.03 -5.66 1.09
N THR A 27 19.41 -4.39 1.27
CA THR A 27 20.80 -3.96 1.56
C THR A 27 21.17 -4.07 3.04
N GLY A 28 20.25 -4.51 3.91
CA GLY A 28 20.54 -4.75 5.33
C GLY A 28 20.53 -3.50 6.22
N HIS A 29 20.20 -2.32 5.69
CA HIS A 29 20.14 -1.05 6.43
C HIS A 29 18.88 -0.96 7.30
N ARG A 30 18.87 -1.66 8.44
CA ARG A 30 17.67 -1.84 9.29
C ARG A 30 17.01 -0.53 9.76
N ARG A 31 17.79 0.44 10.23
CA ARG A 31 17.26 1.74 10.70
C ARG A 31 16.59 2.51 9.57
N ALA A 32 17.24 2.57 8.40
CA ALA A 32 16.70 3.21 7.21
C ALA A 32 15.44 2.47 6.71
N HIS A 33 15.45 1.13 6.73
CA HIS A 33 14.28 0.33 6.37
C HIS A 33 13.07 0.63 7.26
N LEU A 34 13.25 0.68 8.58
CA LEU A 34 12.17 0.99 9.51
C LEU A 34 11.63 2.42 9.29
N ALA A 35 12.51 3.41 9.19
CA ALA A 35 12.10 4.79 8.96
C ALA A 35 11.31 4.92 7.64
N ARG A 36 11.79 4.31 6.57
CA ARG A 36 11.11 4.32 5.25
C ARG A 36 9.80 3.52 5.27
N ALA A 37 9.72 2.43 6.03
CA ALA A 37 8.48 1.67 6.20
C ALA A 37 7.41 2.53 6.89
N ILE A 38 7.77 3.27 7.95
CA ILE A 38 6.85 4.21 8.62
C ILE A 38 6.38 5.30 7.64
N ILE A 39 7.31 5.92 6.90
CA ILE A 39 6.97 6.92 5.88
C ILE A 39 6.02 6.34 4.82
N THR A 40 6.27 5.11 4.36
CA THR A 40 5.42 4.41 3.38
C THR A 40 4.01 4.21 3.91
N VAL A 41 3.85 3.80 5.18
CA VAL A 41 2.53 3.62 5.81
C VAL A 41 1.80 4.96 5.94
N LEU A 42 2.50 6.04 6.30
CA LEU A 42 1.90 7.38 6.38
C LEU A 42 1.41 7.86 5.01
N LEU A 43 2.24 7.73 3.96
CA LEU A 43 1.88 8.09 2.59
C LEU A 43 0.72 7.24 2.06
N LEU A 44 0.69 5.94 2.39
CA LEU A 44 -0.45 5.08 2.08
C LEU A 44 -1.72 5.59 2.77
N GLY A 45 -1.65 5.99 4.04
CA GLY A 45 -2.75 6.62 4.75
C GLY A 45 -3.25 7.89 4.06
N THR A 46 -2.35 8.77 3.62
CA THR A 46 -2.69 9.97 2.83
C THR A 46 -3.38 9.60 1.51
N THR A 47 -2.90 8.56 0.83
CA THR A 47 -3.52 8.05 -0.41
C THR A 47 -4.96 7.59 -0.15
N VAL A 48 -5.21 6.90 0.96
CA VAL A 48 -6.56 6.49 1.38
C VAL A 48 -7.44 7.70 1.67
N VAL A 49 -6.94 8.73 2.35
CA VAL A 49 -7.72 9.96 2.60
C VAL A 49 -8.15 10.61 1.29
N PHE A 50 -7.23 10.78 0.32
CA PHE A 50 -7.60 11.33 -0.99
C PHE A 50 -8.55 10.42 -1.78
N ALA A 51 -8.45 9.10 -1.63
CA ALA A 51 -9.40 8.17 -2.23
C ALA A 51 -10.81 8.30 -1.64
N LEU A 52 -10.93 8.57 -0.33
CA LEU A 52 -12.22 8.86 0.32
C LEU A 52 -12.81 10.18 -0.20
N LEU A 53 -12.01 11.23 -0.28
CA LEU A 53 -12.43 12.52 -0.84
C LEU A 53 -12.85 12.40 -2.32
N LEU A 54 -12.17 11.55 -3.10
CA LEU A 54 -12.60 11.20 -4.46
C LEU A 54 -14.00 10.57 -4.47
N GLY A 55 -14.32 9.74 -3.48
CA GLY A 55 -15.65 9.15 -3.29
C GLY A 55 -16.75 10.15 -2.97
N GLU A 56 -16.43 11.35 -2.51
CA GLU A 56 -17.43 12.41 -2.30
C GLU A 56 -17.84 13.08 -3.61
N VAL A 57 -16.91 13.17 -4.57
CA VAL A 57 -17.10 13.90 -5.85
C VAL A 57 -17.23 13.02 -7.08
N ARG A 58 -17.06 11.70 -6.95
CA ARG A 58 -17.23 10.74 -8.04
C ARG A 58 -18.14 9.57 -7.70
N GLN A 59 -18.80 9.05 -8.71
CA GLN A 59 -19.52 7.77 -8.65
C GLN A 59 -18.61 6.66 -9.17
N PHE A 60 -18.53 5.58 -8.40
CA PHE A 60 -17.73 4.42 -8.75
C PHE A 60 -18.64 3.22 -9.02
N PRO A 61 -18.36 2.43 -10.06
CA PRO A 61 -19.16 1.25 -10.38
C PRO A 61 -18.97 0.19 -9.29
N ALA A 62 -20.09 -0.31 -8.75
CA ALA A 62 -20.11 -1.07 -7.50
C ALA A 62 -19.36 -2.41 -7.60
N ARG A 63 -19.43 -3.08 -8.75
CA ARG A 63 -18.81 -4.39 -8.99
C ARG A 63 -17.28 -4.29 -8.96
N GLU A 64 -16.73 -3.39 -9.73
CA GLU A 64 -15.28 -3.16 -9.87
C GLU A 64 -14.71 -2.60 -8.57
N MET A 65 -15.45 -1.71 -7.90
CA MET A 65 -15.11 -1.26 -6.55
C MET A 65 -15.10 -2.43 -5.54
N GLY A 66 -15.98 -3.41 -5.68
CA GLY A 66 -15.96 -4.65 -4.90
C GLY A 66 -14.66 -5.43 -5.07
N ILE A 67 -14.19 -5.59 -6.32
CA ILE A 67 -12.90 -6.23 -6.63
C ILE A 67 -11.74 -5.45 -6.01
N HIS A 68 -11.72 -4.12 -6.17
CA HIS A 68 -10.69 -3.28 -5.57
C HIS A 68 -10.64 -3.43 -4.04
N LYS A 69 -11.80 -3.47 -3.38
CA LYS A 69 -11.92 -3.63 -1.92
C LYS A 69 -11.37 -4.97 -1.42
N ILE A 70 -11.42 -6.04 -2.22
CA ILE A 70 -10.80 -7.32 -1.84
C ILE A 70 -9.29 -7.13 -1.69
N PHE A 71 -8.62 -6.62 -2.74
CA PHE A 71 -7.17 -6.41 -2.72
C PHE A 71 -6.74 -5.40 -1.65
N SER A 72 -7.44 -4.28 -1.52
CA SER A 72 -7.07 -3.25 -0.54
C SER A 72 -7.23 -3.75 0.90
N ARG A 73 -8.31 -4.49 1.21
CA ARG A 73 -8.48 -5.13 2.53
C ARG A 73 -7.42 -6.19 2.79
N THR A 74 -7.10 -7.04 1.80
CA THR A 74 -6.01 -8.02 1.93
C THR A 74 -4.68 -7.32 2.26
N GLY A 75 -4.37 -6.22 1.58
CA GLY A 75 -3.18 -5.40 1.88
C GLY A 75 -3.16 -4.93 3.34
N VAL A 76 -4.28 -4.41 3.85
CA VAL A 76 -4.42 -3.97 5.25
C VAL A 76 -4.23 -5.13 6.22
N PHE A 77 -4.87 -6.27 5.99
CA PHE A 77 -4.77 -7.45 6.86
C PHE A 77 -3.38 -8.10 6.86
N LEU A 78 -2.57 -7.86 5.84
CA LEU A 78 -1.17 -8.31 5.79
C LEU A 78 -0.20 -7.41 6.56
N VAL A 79 -0.60 -6.20 6.97
CA VAL A 79 0.29 -5.30 7.75
C VAL A 79 0.67 -5.92 9.10
N PRO A 80 -0.26 -6.39 9.96
CA PRO A 80 0.10 -7.01 11.23
C PRO A 80 1.10 -8.17 11.13
N PRO A 81 0.94 -9.18 10.24
CA PRO A 81 1.93 -10.25 10.13
C PRO A 81 3.27 -9.76 9.57
N ILE A 82 3.32 -8.75 8.69
CA ILE A 82 4.60 -8.14 8.26
C ILE A 82 5.32 -7.49 9.43
N VAL A 83 4.60 -6.70 10.24
CA VAL A 83 5.17 -6.02 11.41
C VAL A 83 5.66 -7.04 12.44
N LEU A 84 4.85 -8.05 12.74
CA LEU A 84 5.19 -9.13 13.67
C LEU A 84 6.44 -9.90 13.22
N THR A 85 6.46 -10.36 11.98
CA THR A 85 7.62 -11.09 11.43
C THR A 85 8.87 -10.21 11.34
N GLY A 86 8.72 -8.92 11.04
CA GLY A 86 9.82 -7.94 11.04
C GLY A 86 10.40 -7.69 12.43
N ALA A 87 9.55 -7.59 13.46
CA ALA A 87 9.97 -7.45 14.85
C ALA A 87 10.68 -8.71 15.35
N LEU A 88 10.17 -9.91 15.02
CA LEU A 88 10.81 -11.18 15.38
C LEU A 88 12.16 -11.36 14.68
N LEU A 89 12.31 -10.87 13.45
CA LEU A 89 13.57 -10.87 12.70
C LEU A 89 14.69 -10.03 13.35
N TRP A 90 14.38 -9.13 14.29
CA TRP A 90 15.41 -8.47 15.11
C TRP A 90 16.07 -9.41 16.09
N ARG A 91 15.32 -10.37 16.65
CA ARG A 91 15.82 -11.28 17.68
C ARG A 91 16.25 -12.63 17.11
N ARG A 92 15.60 -13.09 16.04
CA ARG A 92 15.74 -14.44 15.49
C ARG A 92 15.87 -14.42 13.97
N PRO A 93 17.08 -14.64 13.42
CA PRO A 93 17.32 -14.62 11.97
C PRO A 93 16.48 -15.63 11.17
N THR A 94 15.99 -16.69 11.80
CA THR A 94 15.15 -17.74 11.18
C THR A 94 13.82 -17.21 10.63
N TRP A 95 13.32 -16.07 11.13
CA TRP A 95 12.08 -15.45 10.66
C TRP A 95 12.20 -14.75 9.31
N ARG A 96 13.40 -14.70 8.72
CA ARG A 96 13.66 -13.99 7.46
C ARG A 96 12.77 -14.48 6.32
N THR A 97 12.60 -15.80 6.19
CA THR A 97 11.77 -16.38 5.14
C THR A 97 10.30 -16.02 5.35
N ALA A 98 9.78 -16.15 6.57
CA ALA A 98 8.40 -15.78 6.90
C ALA A 98 8.14 -14.29 6.59
N HIS A 99 9.04 -13.39 7.01
CA HIS A 99 8.93 -11.97 6.72
C HIS A 99 8.91 -11.69 5.21
N ARG A 100 9.80 -12.32 4.43
CA ARG A 100 9.84 -12.18 2.96
C ARG A 100 8.56 -12.67 2.29
N VAL A 101 7.98 -13.78 2.75
CA VAL A 101 6.70 -14.29 2.24
C VAL A 101 5.56 -13.31 2.55
N CYS A 102 5.46 -12.82 3.79
CA CYS A 102 4.46 -11.81 4.15
C CYS A 102 4.58 -10.54 3.30
N VAL A 103 5.82 -10.05 3.10
CA VAL A 103 6.08 -8.89 2.24
C VAL A 103 5.70 -9.20 0.79
N LEU A 104 6.03 -10.37 0.24
CA LEU A 104 5.65 -10.74 -1.12
C LEU A 104 4.13 -10.74 -1.32
N LEU A 105 3.39 -11.39 -0.42
CA LEU A 105 1.93 -11.42 -0.45
C LEU A 105 1.34 -10.01 -0.37
N PHE A 106 1.93 -9.15 0.47
CA PHE A 106 1.53 -7.76 0.58
C PHE A 106 1.79 -6.97 -0.70
N LEU A 107 2.95 -7.16 -1.33
CA LEU A 107 3.27 -6.51 -2.60
C LEU A 107 2.29 -6.92 -3.71
N LEU A 108 1.92 -8.20 -3.78
CA LEU A 108 0.92 -8.68 -4.73
C LEU A 108 -0.47 -8.05 -4.45
N ALA A 109 -0.87 -7.97 -3.18
CA ALA A 109 -2.12 -7.34 -2.79
C ALA A 109 -2.14 -5.83 -3.11
N VAL A 110 -1.06 -5.11 -2.80
CA VAL A 110 -0.92 -3.67 -3.09
C VAL A 110 -0.87 -3.40 -4.58
N LEU A 111 -0.15 -4.22 -5.36
CA LEU A 111 -0.13 -4.10 -6.82
C LEU A 111 -1.54 -4.32 -7.40
N GLY A 112 -2.26 -5.33 -6.91
CA GLY A 112 -3.65 -5.58 -7.26
C GLY A 112 -4.57 -4.41 -6.88
N ALA A 113 -4.42 -3.86 -5.68
CA ALA A 113 -5.22 -2.73 -5.20
C ALA A 113 -4.93 -1.45 -6.00
N ALA A 114 -3.67 -1.15 -6.31
CA ALA A 114 -3.29 -0.01 -7.13
C ALA A 114 -3.82 -0.13 -8.56
N SER A 115 -3.65 -1.30 -9.19
CA SER A 115 -4.11 -1.56 -10.56
C SER A 115 -5.63 -1.48 -10.67
N THR A 116 -6.35 -2.14 -9.76
CA THR A 116 -7.81 -2.10 -9.73
C THR A 116 -8.34 -0.74 -9.29
N GLY A 117 -7.62 -0.02 -8.43
CA GLY A 117 -7.97 1.35 -8.02
C GLY A 117 -7.88 2.34 -9.18
N LEU A 118 -6.81 2.28 -9.98
CA LEU A 118 -6.67 3.09 -11.20
C LEU A 118 -7.73 2.72 -12.24
N TRP A 119 -8.03 1.44 -12.41
CA TRP A 119 -9.09 0.98 -13.30
C TRP A 119 -10.47 1.52 -12.88
N VAL A 120 -10.82 1.42 -11.61
CA VAL A 120 -12.09 1.95 -11.07
C VAL A 120 -12.15 3.47 -11.17
N LEU A 121 -11.02 4.17 -10.97
CA LEU A 121 -10.93 5.61 -11.19
C LEU A 121 -11.14 6.00 -12.65
N TRP A 122 -10.63 5.21 -13.59
CA TRP A 122 -10.83 5.46 -15.02
C TRP A 122 -12.30 5.27 -15.44
N LEU A 123 -12.99 4.28 -14.86
CA LEU A 123 -14.43 4.05 -15.09
C LEU A 123 -15.35 5.02 -14.35
N SER A 124 -14.84 5.76 -13.38
CA SER A 124 -15.66 6.64 -12.53
C SER A 124 -16.21 7.83 -13.31
N THR A 125 -17.43 8.24 -12.96
CA THR A 125 -18.08 9.44 -13.48
C THR A 125 -18.08 10.54 -12.42
N ALA A 126 -18.15 11.80 -12.87
CA ALA A 126 -18.42 12.90 -11.95
C ALA A 126 -19.80 12.70 -11.30
N LYS A 127 -19.89 13.04 -10.01
CA LYS A 127 -21.18 13.21 -9.34
C LYS A 127 -21.86 14.50 -9.77
#